data_AF-A0A2K6A9P2-F1
#
_entry.id   AF-A0A2K6A9P2-F1
#
_cell.length_a   1.000
_cell.length_b   1.000
_cell.length_c   1.000
_cell.angle_alpha   90.00
_cell.angle_beta   90.00
_cell.angle_gamma   90.00
#
_symmetry.space_group_name_H-M   'P 1'
#
loop_
_entity.id
_entity.type
_entity.pdbx_description
1 polymer ?
#
loop_
_entity_poly.entity_id
_entity_poly.type
_entity_poly.pdbx_seq_one_letter_code
_entity_poly.pdbx_strand_id
1 'polypeptide(L)'
;MLPGLRRLLQAPASACLLLMLLALPPAAPSCPMLCTCYSSPPTVSCQANNFSSVPLSLPPSTQRLFLQNNLIRTLRPGTFGPSLLTLWLFSNNLSTIYPGTFRHLQALEELDLGDNRHLRSLEPDTFQGLERLQSLHLYRCQLSSLPGTIFRGLVSLQYLYLQENSLLHLQGPLPKGLCSCFSHPPSSLPTSQG
;
A
#
# COMPACT_ATOMS: atom_id res chain seq x y z
N MET A 1 70.47 7.44 31.93
CA MET A 1 69.03 7.66 32.16
C MET A 1 68.54 8.68 31.14
N LEU A 2 67.62 8.26 30.26
CA LEU A 2 66.75 8.98 29.31
C LEU A 2 67.29 10.19 28.51
N PRO A 3 67.24 10.06 27.17
CA PRO A 3 66.48 10.94 26.27
C PRO A 3 65.35 10.10 25.61
N GLY A 4 64.21 10.60 25.12
CA GLY A 4 63.93 11.84 24.43
C GLY A 4 63.49 11.53 22.99
N LEU A 5 62.26 11.95 22.64
CA LEU A 5 61.70 12.21 21.30
C LEU A 5 61.15 11.08 20.40
N ARG A 6 59.81 11.18 20.20
CA ARG A 6 59.04 11.10 18.94
C ARG A 6 59.47 10.06 17.90
N ARG A 7 58.66 9.00 17.73
CA ARG A 7 58.42 8.42 16.41
C ARG A 7 56.95 8.55 16.03
N LEU A 8 56.80 9.20 14.89
CA LEU A 8 55.58 9.47 14.14
C LEU A 8 54.80 8.19 13.84
N LEU A 9 53.48 8.39 13.75
CA LEU A 9 52.51 7.59 13.03
C LEU A 9 53.12 6.90 11.80
N GLN A 10 53.20 5.58 11.84
CA GLN A 10 53.17 4.74 10.65
C GLN A 10 52.20 3.59 10.92
N ALA A 11 50.91 3.89 10.88
CA ALA A 11 49.95 2.85 10.56
C ALA A 11 50.21 2.46 9.10
N PRO A 12 50.40 1.16 8.77
CA PRO A 12 50.66 0.76 7.40
C PRO A 12 49.43 1.11 6.55
N ALA A 13 49.64 1.85 5.46
CA ALA A 13 48.61 2.21 4.48
C ALA A 13 47.83 0.99 3.94
N SER A 14 48.40 -0.22 4.09
CA SER A 14 47.80 -1.49 3.69
C SER A 14 46.60 -1.94 4.54
N ALA A 15 46.48 -1.47 5.79
CA ALA A 15 45.33 -1.85 6.63
C ALA A 15 44.04 -1.11 6.23
N CYS A 16 44.17 0.09 5.68
CA CYS A 16 43.03 0.91 5.23
C CYS A 16 42.41 0.37 3.93
N LEU A 17 43.23 -0.23 3.04
CA LEU A 17 42.77 -0.81 1.78
C LEU A 17 41.90 -2.07 1.99
N LEU A 18 42.18 -2.86 3.03
CA LEU A 18 41.41 -4.06 3.36
C LEU A 18 40.05 -3.74 4.03
N LEU A 19 39.95 -2.61 4.74
CA LEU A 19 38.72 -2.14 5.38
C LEU A 19 37.70 -1.54 4.39
N MET A 20 38.15 -1.00 3.25
CA MET A 20 37.28 -0.46 2.19
C MET A 20 36.59 -1.55 1.35
N LEU A 21 37.03 -2.80 1.43
CA LEU A 21 36.43 -3.96 0.75
C LEU A 21 35.27 -4.61 1.54
N LEU A 22 35.10 -4.26 2.82
CA LEU A 22 34.05 -4.82 3.69
C LEU A 22 32.78 -3.97 3.78
N ALA A 23 32.81 -2.75 3.22
CA ALA A 23 31.64 -1.89 3.12
C ALA A 23 31.08 -1.95 1.69
N LEU A 24 30.54 -3.11 1.29
CA LEU A 24 29.53 -3.07 0.23
C LEU A 24 28.41 -2.18 0.76
N PRO A 25 28.03 -1.08 0.07
CA PRO A 25 26.83 -0.36 0.46
C PRO A 25 25.69 -1.39 0.52
N PRO A 26 24.83 -1.36 1.56
CA PRO A 26 23.68 -2.26 1.61
C PRO A 26 22.99 -2.13 0.26
N ALA A 27 22.85 -3.26 -0.45
CA ALA A 27 22.31 -3.28 -1.80
C ALA A 27 21.09 -2.38 -1.83
N ALA A 28 21.20 -1.22 -2.49
CA ALA A 28 20.11 -0.27 -2.53
C ALA A 28 18.90 -1.05 -3.04
N PRO A 29 17.76 -1.00 -2.36
CA PRO A 29 16.60 -1.83 -2.68
C PRO A 29 16.30 -1.64 -4.16
N SER A 30 16.67 -2.66 -4.91
CA SER A 30 16.75 -2.63 -6.36
C SER A 30 15.36 -2.88 -6.91
N CYS A 31 15.07 -2.32 -8.08
CA CYS A 31 13.78 -2.55 -8.71
C CYS A 31 13.51 -4.06 -8.83
N PRO A 32 12.32 -4.56 -8.42
CA PRO A 32 12.05 -5.98 -8.54
C PRO A 32 12.17 -6.47 -9.98
N MET A 33 12.57 -7.73 -10.14
CA MET A 33 12.60 -8.38 -11.45
C MET A 33 11.20 -8.31 -12.08
N LEU A 34 11.15 -8.01 -13.38
CA LEU A 34 9.92 -7.78 -14.17
C LEU A 34 9.16 -6.49 -13.87
N CYS A 35 9.65 -5.66 -12.95
CA CYS A 35 9.08 -4.33 -12.70
C CYS A 35 9.90 -3.24 -13.37
N THR A 36 9.27 -2.09 -13.59
CA THR A 36 9.91 -0.84 -14.04
C THR A 36 9.82 0.20 -12.94
N CYS A 37 10.93 0.82 -12.59
CA CYS A 37 11.01 1.81 -11.53
C CYS A 37 11.41 3.19 -12.07
N TYR A 38 10.71 4.23 -11.61
CA TYR A 38 10.96 5.63 -11.95
C TYR A 38 11.32 6.41 -10.69
N SER A 39 12.24 7.36 -10.80
CA SER A 39 12.71 8.14 -9.65
C SER A 39 11.96 9.45 -9.43
N SER A 40 11.24 9.96 -10.45
CA SER A 40 10.54 11.25 -10.37
C SER A 40 9.22 11.20 -11.16
N PRO A 41 8.08 10.95 -10.49
CA PRO A 41 7.93 10.60 -9.08
C PRO A 41 8.36 9.15 -8.77
N PRO A 42 8.76 8.82 -7.53
CA PRO A 42 9.11 7.46 -7.10
C PRO A 42 7.98 6.45 -7.37
N THR A 43 8.10 5.70 -8.46
CA THR A 43 7.04 4.83 -8.99
C THR A 43 7.59 3.46 -9.28
N VAL A 44 6.88 2.41 -8.87
CA VAL A 44 7.18 1.01 -9.19
C VAL A 44 5.99 0.44 -9.95
N SER A 45 6.21 0.07 -11.20
CA SER A 45 5.21 -0.57 -12.05
C SER A 45 5.54 -2.04 -12.28
N CYS A 46 4.67 -2.92 -11.83
CA CYS A 46 4.78 -4.37 -11.88
C CYS A 46 3.56 -5.02 -12.57
N GLN A 47 2.84 -4.27 -13.40
CA GLN A 47 1.60 -4.71 -14.03
C GLN A 47 1.80 -5.84 -15.06
N ALA A 48 0.79 -6.71 -15.25
CA ALA A 48 0.74 -7.71 -16.33
C ALA A 48 1.89 -8.74 -16.34
N ASN A 49 2.38 -9.14 -15.17
CA ASN A 49 3.53 -10.04 -15.01
C ASN A 49 3.21 -11.35 -14.28
N ASN A 50 1.92 -11.72 -14.18
CA ASN A 50 1.46 -12.95 -13.53
C ASN A 50 1.93 -13.13 -12.08
N PHE A 51 2.22 -12.03 -11.37
CA PHE A 51 2.64 -12.09 -9.97
C PHE A 51 1.57 -12.78 -9.12
N SER A 52 1.93 -13.86 -8.41
CA SER A 52 1.04 -14.53 -7.46
C SER A 52 1.04 -13.89 -6.07
N SER A 53 2.03 -13.03 -5.82
CA SER A 53 2.22 -12.26 -4.59
C SER A 53 2.92 -10.94 -4.93
N VAL A 54 2.79 -9.95 -4.04
CA VAL A 54 3.57 -8.71 -4.16
C VAL A 54 5.07 -9.01 -4.09
N PRO A 55 5.92 -8.43 -4.95
CA PRO A 55 7.37 -8.63 -4.90
C PRO A 55 7.98 -8.14 -3.57
N LEU A 56 8.92 -8.89 -3.00
CA LEU A 56 9.54 -8.58 -1.70
C LEU A 56 10.53 -7.41 -1.74
N SER A 57 11.03 -7.04 -2.92
CA SER A 57 12.11 -6.08 -3.11
C SER A 57 11.61 -4.71 -3.58
N LEU A 58 10.63 -4.13 -2.89
CA LEU A 58 10.15 -2.79 -3.23
C LEU A 58 11.08 -1.70 -2.63
N PRO A 59 11.47 -0.68 -3.41
CA PRO A 59 12.16 0.49 -2.87
C PRO A 59 11.36 1.16 -1.73
N PRO A 60 11.97 1.51 -0.59
CA PRO A 60 11.27 2.05 0.58
C PRO A 60 10.73 3.46 0.33
N SER A 61 11.30 4.19 -0.62
CA SER A 61 10.85 5.52 -1.06
C SER A 61 9.72 5.46 -2.11
N THR A 62 9.20 4.28 -2.44
CA THR A 62 8.11 4.14 -3.41
C THR A 62 6.89 4.92 -2.95
N GLN A 63 6.39 5.81 -3.82
CA GLN A 63 5.18 6.58 -3.60
C GLN A 63 4.01 6.05 -4.43
N ARG A 64 4.27 5.48 -5.61
CA ARG A 64 3.25 4.92 -6.49
C ARG A 64 3.58 3.47 -6.79
N LEU A 65 2.68 2.56 -6.48
CA LEU A 65 2.86 1.14 -6.72
C LEU A 65 1.71 0.60 -7.56
N PHE A 66 2.06 0.07 -8.73
CA PHE A 66 1.13 -0.44 -9.72
C PHE A 66 1.30 -1.96 -9.87
N LEU A 67 0.32 -2.71 -9.37
CA LEU A 67 0.30 -4.17 -9.33
C LEU A 67 -0.94 -4.75 -10.04
N GLN A 68 -1.67 -3.92 -10.80
CA GLN A 68 -2.84 -4.35 -11.55
C GLN A 68 -2.53 -5.43 -12.59
N ASN A 69 -3.56 -6.17 -12.99
CA ASN A 69 -3.47 -7.23 -14.01
C ASN A 69 -2.45 -8.32 -13.64
N ASN A 70 -2.48 -8.78 -12.39
CA ASN A 70 -1.66 -9.89 -11.90
C ASN A 70 -2.55 -10.99 -11.32
N LEU A 71 -1.95 -11.97 -10.64
CA LEU A 71 -2.63 -13.12 -10.04
C LEU A 71 -2.53 -13.11 -8.52
N ILE A 72 -2.36 -11.93 -7.92
CA ILE A 72 -2.13 -11.78 -6.47
C ILE A 72 -3.38 -12.23 -5.73
N ARG A 73 -3.21 -13.13 -4.76
CA ARG A 73 -4.33 -13.72 -3.99
C ARG A 73 -4.48 -13.14 -2.60
N THR A 74 -3.36 -12.79 -1.98
CA THR A 74 -3.34 -12.38 -0.58
C THR A 74 -2.46 -11.17 -0.35
N LEU A 75 -2.90 -10.26 0.51
CA LEU A 75 -2.09 -9.12 0.97
C LEU A 75 -1.80 -9.26 2.46
N ARG A 76 -0.54 -9.04 2.86
CA ARG A 76 -0.07 -9.23 4.24
C ARG A 76 0.50 -7.93 4.83
N PRO A 77 0.48 -7.77 6.16
CA PRO A 77 1.19 -6.69 6.85
C PRO A 77 2.68 -6.65 6.48
N GLY A 78 3.26 -5.46 6.44
CA GLY A 78 4.68 -5.25 6.14
C GLY A 78 5.05 -5.37 4.65
N THR A 79 4.10 -5.69 3.77
CA THR A 79 4.35 -5.81 2.31
C THR A 79 4.56 -4.46 1.62
N PHE A 80 3.96 -3.40 2.16
CA PHE A 80 3.93 -2.07 1.56
C PHE A 80 4.76 -1.07 2.36
N GLY A 81 5.39 -0.09 1.71
CA GLY A 81 6.14 0.97 2.39
C GLY A 81 5.23 2.11 2.89
N PRO A 82 5.57 2.79 4.00
CA PRO A 82 4.73 3.84 4.59
C PRO A 82 4.63 5.12 3.73
N SER A 83 5.52 5.30 2.76
CA SER A 83 5.56 6.46 1.86
C SER A 83 4.60 6.37 0.67
N LEU A 84 3.83 5.28 0.55
CA LEU A 84 2.88 5.12 -0.55
C LEU A 84 1.78 6.17 -0.49
N LEU A 85 1.55 6.80 -1.65
CA LEU A 85 0.47 7.74 -1.95
C LEU A 85 -0.60 7.07 -2.83
N THR A 86 -0.18 6.23 -3.77
CA THR A 86 -1.07 5.53 -4.72
C THR A 86 -0.76 4.04 -4.75
N LEU A 87 -1.79 3.22 -4.56
CA LEU A 87 -1.68 1.77 -4.64
C LEU A 87 -2.77 1.19 -5.54
N TRP A 88 -2.37 0.60 -6.67
CA TRP A 88 -3.27 -0.07 -7.60
C TRP A 88 -3.09 -1.57 -7.57
N LEU A 89 -4.15 -2.28 -7.24
CA LEU A 89 -4.26 -3.73 -7.14
C LEU A 89 -5.47 -4.27 -7.91
N PHE A 90 -6.06 -3.46 -8.79
CA PHE A 90 -7.25 -3.85 -9.53
C PHE A 90 -6.96 -4.99 -10.54
N SER A 91 -8.00 -5.72 -10.91
CA SER A 91 -7.90 -6.88 -11.82
C SER A 91 -6.81 -7.87 -11.38
N ASN A 92 -6.89 -8.26 -10.10
CA ASN A 92 -6.12 -9.35 -9.51
C ASN A 92 -7.06 -10.50 -9.10
N ASN A 93 -6.53 -11.46 -8.35
CA ASN A 93 -7.31 -12.58 -7.82
C ASN A 93 -7.40 -12.53 -6.28
N LEU A 94 -7.53 -11.33 -5.71
CA LEU A 94 -7.50 -11.15 -4.26
C LEU A 94 -8.70 -11.85 -3.62
N SER A 95 -8.40 -12.74 -2.68
CA SER A 95 -9.37 -13.45 -1.84
C SER A 95 -9.24 -13.08 -0.36
N THR A 96 -8.07 -12.58 0.06
CA THR A 96 -7.80 -12.32 1.48
C THR A 96 -6.88 -11.11 1.65
N ILE A 97 -7.34 -10.16 2.46
CA ILE A 97 -6.52 -9.04 2.96
C ILE A 97 -6.36 -9.28 4.46
N TYR A 98 -5.14 -9.56 4.91
CA TYR A 98 -4.90 -9.85 6.32
C TYR A 98 -5.03 -8.58 7.18
N PRO A 99 -5.48 -8.69 8.44
CA PRO A 99 -5.63 -7.55 9.34
C PRO A 99 -4.34 -6.73 9.45
N GLY A 100 -4.46 -5.41 9.39
CA GLY A 100 -3.33 -4.49 9.50
C GLY A 100 -2.47 -4.34 8.24
N THR A 101 -2.86 -4.94 7.10
CA THR A 101 -2.12 -4.81 5.82
C THR A 101 -1.86 -3.36 5.42
N PHE A 102 -2.83 -2.47 5.64
CA PHE A 102 -2.75 -1.06 5.24
C PHE A 102 -2.53 -0.09 6.41
N ARG A 103 -2.41 -0.59 7.64
CA ARG A 103 -2.52 0.22 8.86
C ARG A 103 -1.49 1.34 8.98
N HIS A 104 -0.31 1.15 8.42
CA HIS A 104 0.81 2.09 8.46
C HIS A 104 0.87 3.01 7.24
N LEU A 105 -0.05 2.88 6.28
CA LEU A 105 -0.07 3.67 5.04
C LEU A 105 -0.78 5.02 5.26
N GLN A 106 -0.33 5.78 6.25
CA GLN A 106 -0.95 7.06 6.65
C GLN A 106 -0.87 8.13 5.55
N ALA A 107 0.08 7.99 4.61
CA ALA A 107 0.25 8.87 3.48
C ALA A 107 -0.65 8.51 2.28
N LEU A 108 -1.32 7.35 2.29
CA LEU A 108 -2.05 6.85 1.13
C LEU A 108 -3.25 7.72 0.81
N GLU A 109 -3.34 8.17 -0.43
CA GLU A 109 -4.40 9.04 -0.94
C GLU A 109 -5.35 8.28 -1.87
N GLU A 110 -4.85 7.24 -2.55
CA GLU A 110 -5.63 6.42 -3.48
C GLU A 110 -5.35 4.93 -3.30
N LEU A 111 -6.42 4.15 -3.15
CA LEU A 111 -6.40 2.70 -3.08
C LEU A 111 -7.40 2.11 -4.06
N ASP A 112 -6.88 1.35 -5.03
CA ASP A 112 -7.71 0.63 -5.99
C ASP A 112 -7.62 -0.88 -5.80
N LEU A 113 -8.73 -1.48 -5.35
CA LEU A 113 -8.92 -2.92 -5.16
C LEU A 113 -9.97 -3.48 -6.14
N GLY A 114 -10.38 -2.73 -7.16
CA GLY A 114 -11.46 -3.09 -8.07
C GLY A 114 -11.22 -4.38 -8.87
N ASP A 115 -12.29 -4.99 -9.38
CA ASP A 115 -12.25 -6.22 -10.18
C ASP A 115 -11.46 -7.36 -9.50
N ASN A 116 -11.58 -7.48 -8.18
CA ASN A 116 -11.10 -8.63 -7.39
C ASN A 116 -12.29 -9.49 -6.96
N ARG A 117 -12.80 -10.29 -7.91
CA ARG A 117 -14.09 -11.00 -7.77
C ARG A 117 -14.12 -12.05 -6.65
N HIS A 118 -12.96 -12.47 -6.14
CA HIS A 118 -12.87 -13.47 -5.07
C HIS A 118 -12.83 -12.88 -3.66
N LEU A 119 -12.84 -11.55 -3.53
CA LEU A 119 -12.69 -10.87 -2.24
C LEU A 119 -13.90 -11.10 -1.34
N ARG A 120 -15.13 -10.90 -1.85
CA ARG A 120 -16.46 -11.21 -1.25
C ARG A 120 -16.80 -10.57 0.11
N SER A 121 -15.84 -10.36 0.98
CA SER A 121 -15.97 -9.75 2.31
C SER A 121 -14.72 -8.98 2.68
N LEU A 122 -14.87 -8.01 3.57
CA LEU A 122 -13.79 -7.22 4.15
C LEU A 122 -13.93 -7.22 5.67
N GLU A 123 -12.81 -7.31 6.37
CA GLU A 123 -12.79 -7.21 7.83
C GLU A 123 -13.03 -5.77 8.28
N PRO A 124 -13.69 -5.54 9.44
CA PRO A 124 -14.13 -4.21 9.88
C PRO A 124 -13.02 -3.16 10.04
N ASP A 125 -11.77 -3.59 10.19
CA ASP A 125 -10.57 -2.77 10.39
C ASP A 125 -9.65 -2.72 9.16
N THR A 126 -10.07 -3.25 8.01
CA THR A 126 -9.24 -3.37 6.80
C THR A 126 -8.60 -2.03 6.41
N PHE A 127 -9.36 -0.93 6.46
CA PHE A 127 -8.91 0.42 6.07
C PHE A 127 -8.50 1.30 7.26
N GLN A 128 -8.36 0.73 8.45
CA GLN A 128 -7.97 1.50 9.63
C GLN A 128 -6.58 2.13 9.44
N GLY A 129 -6.44 3.42 9.76
CA GLY A 129 -5.18 4.17 9.66
C GLY A 129 -4.98 4.94 8.35
N LEU A 130 -5.89 4.78 7.38
CA LEU A 130 -5.84 5.47 6.09
C LEU A 130 -6.47 6.88 6.16
N GLU A 131 -5.95 7.74 7.05
CA GLU A 131 -6.52 9.05 7.35
C GLU A 131 -6.51 10.03 6.17
N ARG A 132 -5.53 9.89 5.27
CA ARG A 132 -5.37 10.74 4.07
C ARG A 132 -6.02 10.17 2.82
N LEU A 133 -6.69 9.01 2.92
CA LEU A 133 -7.30 8.37 1.75
C LEU A 133 -8.43 9.22 1.22
N GLN A 134 -8.34 9.60 -0.06
CA GLN A 134 -9.30 10.44 -0.77
C GLN A 134 -10.17 9.61 -1.72
N SER A 135 -9.60 8.58 -2.35
CA SER A 135 -10.30 7.71 -3.28
C SER A 135 -10.14 6.24 -2.92
N LEU A 136 -11.28 5.55 -2.78
CA LEU A 136 -11.34 4.11 -2.52
C LEU A 136 -12.18 3.42 -3.60
N HIS A 137 -11.54 2.51 -4.34
CA HIS A 137 -12.19 1.75 -5.40
C HIS A 137 -12.37 0.30 -4.98
N LEU A 138 -13.63 -0.13 -4.94
CA LEU A 138 -14.07 -1.47 -4.54
C LEU A 138 -15.09 -2.04 -5.54
N TYR A 139 -15.10 -1.55 -6.77
CA TYR A 139 -16.04 -1.98 -7.81
C TYR A 139 -15.76 -3.42 -8.25
N ARG A 140 -16.79 -4.17 -8.68
CA ARG A 140 -16.63 -5.56 -9.19
C ARG A 140 -15.92 -6.55 -8.23
N CYS A 141 -16.08 -6.40 -6.92
CA CYS A 141 -15.46 -7.27 -5.91
C CYS A 141 -16.37 -8.40 -5.38
N GLN A 142 -17.58 -8.54 -5.94
CA GLN A 142 -18.62 -9.47 -5.47
C GLN A 142 -18.97 -9.31 -3.97
N LEU A 143 -18.84 -8.09 -3.43
CA LEU A 143 -19.16 -7.81 -2.04
C LEU A 143 -20.67 -7.91 -1.83
N SER A 144 -21.11 -8.75 -0.88
CA SER A 144 -22.53 -8.88 -0.51
C SER A 144 -22.93 -7.98 0.67
N SER A 145 -21.97 -7.64 1.52
CA SER A 145 -22.14 -6.71 2.64
C SER A 145 -20.81 -6.03 2.96
N LEU A 146 -20.90 -4.90 3.67
CA LEU A 146 -19.76 -4.21 4.25
C LEU A 146 -20.02 -3.98 5.73
N PRO A 147 -19.03 -4.20 6.62
CA PRO A 147 -19.17 -3.88 8.03
C PRO A 147 -19.47 -2.40 8.25
N GLY A 148 -20.37 -2.06 9.18
CA GLY A 148 -20.74 -0.66 9.43
C GLY A 148 -19.61 0.25 9.94
N THR A 149 -18.48 -0.33 10.35
CA THR A 149 -17.29 0.41 10.80
C THR A 149 -16.17 0.46 9.77
N ILE A 150 -16.37 -0.09 8.57
CA ILE A 150 -15.31 -0.25 7.55
C ILE A 150 -14.69 1.08 7.12
N PHE A 151 -15.48 2.17 7.14
CA PHE A 151 -15.04 3.51 6.75
C PHE A 151 -14.64 4.39 7.95
N ARG A 152 -14.60 3.83 9.16
CA ARG A 152 -14.26 4.58 10.37
C ARG A 152 -12.81 5.10 10.29
N GLY A 153 -12.65 6.41 10.46
CA GLY A 153 -11.34 7.07 10.43
C GLY A 153 -10.87 7.52 9.04
N LEU A 154 -11.63 7.23 7.98
CA LEU A 154 -11.38 7.74 6.62
C LEU A 154 -11.86 9.18 6.49
N VAL A 155 -11.26 10.09 7.27
CA VAL A 155 -11.72 11.48 7.42
C VAL A 155 -11.55 12.32 6.14
N SER A 156 -10.63 11.92 5.25
CA SER A 156 -10.33 12.63 4.00
C SER A 156 -11.04 12.03 2.78
N LEU A 157 -11.86 10.98 2.96
CA LEU A 157 -12.44 10.23 1.85
C LEU A 157 -13.49 11.06 1.12
N GLN A 158 -13.26 11.24 -0.19
CA GLN A 158 -14.10 12.04 -1.08
C GLN A 158 -14.80 11.17 -2.12
N TYR A 159 -14.15 10.09 -2.57
CA TYR A 159 -14.67 9.25 -3.64
C TYR A 159 -14.72 7.78 -3.20
N LEU A 160 -15.90 7.17 -3.34
CA LEU A 160 -16.12 5.76 -3.03
C LEU A 160 -16.82 5.07 -4.20
N TYR A 161 -16.14 4.12 -4.84
CA TYR A 161 -16.65 3.38 -5.98
C TYR A 161 -17.02 1.96 -5.57
N LEU A 162 -18.32 1.66 -5.62
CA LEU A 162 -18.89 0.38 -5.20
C LEU A 162 -19.77 -0.27 -6.27
N GLN A 163 -19.80 0.29 -7.47
CA GLN A 163 -20.57 -0.26 -8.59
C GLN A 163 -20.22 -1.72 -8.87
N GLU A 164 -21.21 -2.47 -9.36
CA GLU A 164 -21.08 -3.88 -9.74
C GLU A 164 -20.66 -4.81 -8.59
N ASN A 165 -21.07 -4.47 -7.37
CA ASN A 165 -21.15 -5.41 -6.25
C ASN A 165 -22.59 -5.88 -6.02
N SER A 166 -22.76 -6.82 -5.08
CA SER A 166 -24.05 -7.38 -4.65
C SER A 166 -24.53 -6.75 -3.34
N LEU A 167 -24.16 -5.49 -3.09
CA LEU A 167 -24.52 -4.77 -1.87
C LEU A 167 -25.97 -4.30 -1.93
N LEU A 168 -26.72 -4.55 -0.86
CA LEU A 168 -28.10 -4.07 -0.71
C LEU A 168 -28.15 -2.65 -0.13
N HIS A 169 -27.37 -2.41 0.93
CA HIS A 169 -27.33 -1.13 1.64
C HIS A 169 -25.92 -0.89 2.21
N LEU A 170 -25.59 0.38 2.46
CA LEU A 170 -24.43 0.76 3.26
C LEU A 170 -24.85 0.96 4.72
N GLN A 171 -24.07 0.40 5.64
CA GLN A 171 -24.31 0.53 7.08
C GLN A 171 -23.29 1.49 7.70
N GLY A 172 -23.70 2.17 8.76
CA GLY A 172 -22.81 3.03 9.56
C GLY A 172 -22.62 4.45 9.02
N PRO A 173 -21.87 5.28 9.76
CA PRO A 173 -21.64 6.67 9.39
C PRO A 173 -20.69 6.75 8.19
N LEU A 174 -21.15 7.40 7.11
CA LEU A 174 -20.30 7.77 5.99
C LEU A 174 -19.56 9.08 6.27
N PRO A 175 -18.34 9.25 5.77
CA PRO A 175 -17.64 10.53 5.79
C PRO A 175 -18.50 11.67 5.22
N LYS A 176 -18.43 12.84 5.85
CA LYS A 176 -19.17 14.02 5.39
C LYS A 176 -18.64 14.47 4.03
N GLY A 177 -19.53 14.79 3.09
CA GLY A 177 -19.16 15.25 1.75
C GLY A 177 -18.70 14.13 0.81
N LEU A 178 -18.91 12.86 1.17
CA LEU A 178 -18.56 11.71 0.34
C LEU A 178 -19.39 11.67 -0.95
N CYS A 179 -18.71 11.68 -2.09
CA CYS A 179 -19.26 11.29 -3.38
C CYS A 179 -19.14 9.77 -3.54
N SER A 180 -20.27 9.06 -3.64
CA SER A 180 -20.28 7.61 -3.83
C SER A 180 -21.00 7.19 -5.11
N CYS A 181 -20.42 6.22 -5.82
CA CYS A 181 -21.02 5.57 -6.98
C CYS A 181 -21.43 4.15 -6.61
N PHE A 182 -22.72 3.85 -6.76
CA PHE A 182 -23.33 2.57 -6.40
C PHE A 182 -24.16 2.05 -7.57
N SER A 183 -24.28 0.71 -7.70
CA SER A 183 -25.05 0.08 -8.78
C SER A 183 -26.55 0.44 -8.73
N HIS A 184 -27.05 0.75 -7.53
CA HIS A 184 -28.41 1.22 -7.25
C HIS A 184 -28.32 2.30 -6.17
N PRO A 185 -29.00 3.45 -6.28
CA PRO A 185 -29.00 4.45 -5.21
C PRO A 185 -29.43 3.78 -3.90
N PRO A 186 -28.67 3.92 -2.79
CA PRO A 186 -29.03 3.28 -1.53
C PRO A 186 -30.41 3.80 -1.10
N SER A 187 -31.37 2.90 -0.95
CA SER A 187 -32.77 3.22 -0.64
C SER A 187 -33.01 3.79 0.77
N SER A 188 -31.96 4.11 1.53
CA SER A 188 -32.06 4.84 2.79
C SER A 188 -30.68 5.29 3.27
N LEU A 189 -30.31 6.53 2.98
CA LEU A 189 -29.46 7.28 3.92
C LEU A 189 -30.38 7.61 5.11
N PRO A 190 -30.08 7.16 6.35
CA PRO A 190 -30.73 7.72 7.50
C PRO A 190 -30.30 9.18 7.57
N THR A 191 -31.22 10.08 7.20
CA THR A 191 -31.14 11.50 7.51
C THR A 191 -30.82 11.63 8.99
N SER A 192 -29.67 12.24 9.30
CA SER A 192 -29.36 12.72 10.64
C SER A 192 -30.47 13.70 11.03
N GLN A 193 -31.36 13.30 11.93
CA GLN A 193 -32.19 14.24 12.65
C GLN A 193 -31.30 14.95 13.66
N GLY A 194 -31.16 16.25 13.48
CA GLY A 194 -30.58 17.23 14.38
C GLY A 194 -31.20 18.57 14.06
#